data_AF-A0A954XPD5-F1
#
_entry.id   AF-A0A954XPD5-F1
#
_cell.length_a   1.000
_cell.length_b   1.000
_cell.length_c   1.000
_cell.angle_alpha   90.00
_cell.angle_beta   90.00
_cell.angle_gamma   90.00
#
_symmetry.space_group_name_H-M   'P 1'
#
loop_
_entity.id
_entity.type
_entity.pdbx_description
1 polymer ?
#
loop_
_entity_poly.entity_id
_entity_poly.type
_entity_poly.pdbx_seq_one_letter_code
_entity_poly.pdbx_strand_id
1 'polypeptide(L)'
;MPLQVEINAKTLTPAVGQSLFDCAEQVGVVVPTSCRKNGKCRECLVEVVAGAELLSPPAPEEIHLRDGFRLACRAKPAGSEGTIKCHTLRRGGMRIEQDGDRLQDIPGPLRLDPAVTRDGSWVLLDGDRLVEAPGPLHGLAVDVGTTTVVVRLVDLETGEIREVQSFENPQRFAGSDVMARIHYDT
;
A
#
# COMPACT_ATOMS: atom_id res chain seq x y z
N MET A 1 6.93 -33.38 -4.66
CA MET A 1 5.83 -32.64 -3.97
C MET A 1 5.27 -31.62 -4.95
N PRO A 2 3.94 -31.49 -5.12
CA PRO A 2 3.38 -30.51 -6.06
C PRO A 2 3.80 -29.09 -5.66
N LEU A 3 4.01 -28.23 -6.66
CA LEU A 3 4.33 -26.83 -6.42
C LEU A 3 3.25 -26.16 -5.55
N GLN A 4 3.68 -25.45 -4.52
CA GLN A 4 2.80 -24.66 -3.64
C GLN A 4 3.18 -23.18 -3.71
N VAL A 5 2.19 -22.32 -3.55
CA VAL A 5 2.36 -20.87 -3.41
C VAL A 5 1.75 -20.46 -2.08
N GLU A 6 2.55 -19.85 -1.21
CA GLU A 6 2.14 -19.27 0.06
C GLU A 6 2.20 -17.74 -0.04
N ILE A 7 1.06 -17.07 0.13
CA ILE A 7 0.94 -15.61 0.08
C ILE A 7 0.32 -15.14 1.40
N ASN A 8 1.04 -14.31 2.16
CA ASN A 8 0.59 -13.86 3.48
C ASN A 8 0.11 -15.02 4.38
N ALA A 9 0.90 -16.10 4.45
CA ALA A 9 0.62 -17.33 5.20
C ALA A 9 -0.62 -18.13 4.73
N LYS A 10 -1.23 -17.79 3.59
CA LYS A 10 -2.26 -18.61 2.94
C LYS A 10 -1.66 -19.39 1.78
N THR A 11 -1.89 -20.70 1.77
CA THR A 11 -1.28 -21.60 0.78
C THR A 11 -2.30 -22.09 -0.23
N LEU A 12 -1.89 -22.21 -1.49
CA LEU A 12 -2.62 -22.88 -2.55
C LEU A 12 -1.68 -23.61 -3.51
N THR A 13 -2.24 -24.53 -4.28
CA THR A 13 -1.59 -25.09 -5.47
C THR A 13 -1.97 -24.24 -6.69
N PRO A 14 -1.00 -23.58 -7.36
CA PRO A 14 -1.31 -22.71 -8.50
C PRO A 14 -1.71 -23.51 -9.73
N ALA A 15 -2.65 -23.00 -10.53
CA ALA A 15 -2.89 -23.55 -11.86
C ALA A 15 -1.81 -23.07 -12.84
N VAL A 16 -1.56 -23.86 -13.90
CA VAL A 16 -0.54 -23.54 -14.90
C VAL A 16 -0.82 -22.18 -15.54
N GLY A 17 0.20 -21.32 -15.58
CA GLY A 17 0.15 -20.01 -16.23
C GLY A 17 -0.48 -18.88 -15.41
N GLN A 18 -1.00 -19.16 -14.21
CA GLN A 18 -1.49 -18.14 -13.30
C GLN A 18 -0.36 -17.26 -12.78
N SER A 19 -0.67 -16.00 -12.49
CA SER A 19 0.25 -15.09 -11.80
C SER A 19 0.13 -15.24 -10.27
N LEU A 20 1.12 -14.74 -9.53
CA LEU A 20 1.01 -14.63 -8.07
C LEU A 20 -0.19 -13.76 -7.65
N PHE A 21 -0.61 -12.80 -8.50
CA PHE A 21 -1.82 -12.00 -8.27
C PHE A 21 -3.08 -12.88 -8.30
N ASP A 22 -3.21 -13.73 -9.32
CA ASP A 22 -4.37 -14.62 -9.46
C ASP A 22 -4.40 -15.67 -8.34
N CYS A 23 -3.22 -16.10 -7.89
CA CYS A 23 -3.07 -16.96 -6.70
C CYS A 23 -3.57 -16.24 -5.45
N ALA A 24 -3.20 -14.97 -5.26
CA ALA A 24 -3.60 -14.18 -4.09
C ALA A 24 -5.12 -13.98 -4.03
N GLU A 25 -5.77 -13.68 -5.16
CA GLU A 25 -7.23 -13.54 -5.23
C GLU A 25 -7.95 -14.82 -4.82
N GLN A 26 -7.46 -15.99 -5.25
CA GLN A 26 -8.07 -17.29 -4.91
C GLN A 26 -8.08 -17.58 -3.42
N VAL A 27 -7.03 -17.17 -2.70
CA VAL A 27 -6.95 -17.35 -1.24
C VAL A 27 -7.49 -16.14 -0.47
N GLY A 28 -8.10 -15.16 -1.15
CA GLY A 28 -8.64 -13.96 -0.53
C GLY A 28 -7.56 -13.09 0.13
N VAL A 29 -6.40 -12.95 -0.50
CA VAL A 29 -5.39 -11.93 -0.18
C VAL A 29 -5.57 -10.78 -1.15
N VAL A 30 -5.84 -9.59 -0.61
CA VAL A 30 -6.00 -8.38 -1.43
C VAL A 30 -4.63 -7.87 -1.86
N VAL A 31 -4.42 -7.82 -3.18
CA VAL A 31 -3.26 -7.17 -3.81
C VAL A 31 -3.77 -5.94 -4.56
N PRO A 32 -3.24 -4.73 -4.29
CA PRO A 32 -3.73 -3.51 -4.93
C PRO A 32 -3.39 -3.48 -6.42
N THR A 33 -4.29 -2.91 -7.22
CA THR A 33 -4.05 -2.67 -8.65
C THR A 33 -4.93 -1.56 -9.21
N SER A 34 -4.29 -0.54 -9.77
CA SER A 34 -4.95 0.50 -10.59
C SER A 34 -4.76 0.28 -12.09
N CYS A 35 -3.74 -0.50 -12.47
CA CYS A 35 -3.40 -0.76 -13.87
C CYS A 35 -4.04 -2.03 -14.46
N ARG A 36 -4.91 -2.72 -13.70
CA ARG A 36 -5.55 -3.98 -14.09
C ARG A 36 -4.52 -5.05 -14.52
N LYS A 37 -3.56 -5.35 -13.64
CA LYS A 37 -2.56 -6.43 -13.80
C LYS A 37 -1.60 -6.29 -14.99
N ASN A 38 -1.36 -5.08 -15.51
CA ASN A 38 -0.42 -4.85 -16.61
C ASN A 38 0.99 -4.40 -16.16
N GLY A 39 1.29 -4.42 -14.86
CA GLY A 39 2.62 -4.07 -14.32
C GLY A 39 2.99 -2.59 -14.31
N LYS A 40 2.17 -1.67 -14.87
CA LYS A 40 2.54 -0.25 -14.98
C LYS A 40 2.40 0.56 -13.69
N CYS A 41 1.40 0.24 -12.85
CA CYS A 41 1.18 0.98 -11.58
C CYS A 41 2.16 0.59 -10.46
N ARG A 42 2.78 -0.61 -10.55
CA ARG A 42 3.69 -1.18 -9.55
C ARG A 42 3.11 -1.41 -8.14
N GLU A 43 1.83 -1.16 -7.92
CA GLU A 43 1.15 -1.36 -6.64
C GLU A 43 1.15 -2.82 -6.18
N CYS A 44 1.08 -3.76 -7.13
CA CYS A 44 1.07 -5.20 -6.86
C CYS A 44 2.45 -5.76 -6.45
N LEU A 45 3.32 -4.93 -5.93
CA LEU A 45 4.65 -5.32 -5.47
C LEU A 45 4.53 -6.33 -4.32
N VAL A 46 5.26 -7.43 -4.44
CA VAL A 46 5.39 -8.47 -3.43
C VAL A 46 6.85 -8.77 -3.17
N GLU A 47 7.13 -9.17 -1.94
CA GLU A 47 8.44 -9.70 -1.57
C GLU A 47 8.38 -11.22 -1.55
N VAL A 48 9.23 -11.85 -2.35
CA VAL A 48 9.44 -13.29 -2.41
C VAL A 48 10.53 -13.65 -1.41
N VAL A 49 10.13 -14.34 -0.35
CA VAL A 49 11.03 -14.73 0.75
C VAL A 49 11.60 -16.15 0.58
N ALA A 50 11.00 -16.96 -0.29
CA ALA A 50 11.53 -18.27 -0.69
C ALA A 50 10.98 -18.71 -2.06
N GLY A 51 11.73 -19.54 -2.78
CA GLY A 51 11.30 -20.12 -4.05
C GLY A 51 11.31 -19.15 -5.23
N ALA A 52 12.17 -18.12 -5.21
CA ALA A 52 12.28 -17.16 -6.30
C ALA A 52 12.72 -17.81 -7.62
N GLU A 53 13.54 -18.85 -7.55
CA GLU A 53 13.98 -19.69 -8.65
C GLU A 53 12.85 -20.52 -9.29
N LEU A 54 11.74 -20.69 -8.58
CA LEU A 54 10.55 -21.40 -9.07
C LEU A 54 9.57 -20.48 -9.79
N LEU A 55 9.91 -19.19 -9.93
CA LEU A 55 9.12 -18.20 -10.68
C LEU A 55 9.65 -18.03 -12.11
N SER A 56 8.78 -17.53 -12.98
CA SER A 56 9.16 -17.04 -14.30
C SER A 56 10.26 -15.98 -14.20
N PRO A 57 11.11 -15.83 -15.22
CA PRO A 57 12.07 -14.73 -15.29
C PRO A 57 11.41 -13.37 -15.08
N PRO A 58 12.15 -12.36 -14.57
CA PRO A 58 11.64 -11.00 -14.45
C PRO A 58 11.13 -10.47 -15.79
N ALA A 59 9.92 -9.90 -15.79
CA ALA A 59 9.37 -9.20 -16.93
C ALA A 59 10.06 -7.82 -17.12
N PRO A 60 9.94 -7.16 -18.29
CA PRO A 60 10.52 -5.84 -18.52
C PRO A 60 10.13 -4.80 -17.46
N GLU A 61 8.90 -4.88 -16.94
CA GLU A 61 8.40 -4.01 -15.89
C GLU A 61 9.04 -4.27 -14.52
N GLU A 62 9.77 -5.38 -14.36
CA GLU A 62 10.41 -5.81 -13.10
C GLU A 62 11.92 -5.55 -13.10
N ILE A 63 12.55 -5.15 -14.22
CA ILE A 63 14.02 -5.03 -14.37
C ILE A 63 14.67 -4.12 -13.32
N HIS A 64 13.95 -3.10 -12.87
CA HIS A 64 14.46 -2.17 -11.87
C HIS A 64 14.40 -2.75 -10.45
N LEU A 65 13.53 -3.73 -10.18
CA LEU A 65 13.35 -4.26 -8.83
C LEU A 65 14.61 -4.98 -8.35
N ARG A 66 14.97 -4.79 -7.08
CA ARG A 66 16.02 -5.56 -6.43
C ARG A 66 15.60 -7.01 -6.24
N ASP A 67 16.59 -7.88 -6.05
CA ASP A 67 16.38 -9.29 -5.74
C ASP A 67 15.39 -9.49 -4.58
N GLY A 68 14.54 -10.51 -4.72
CA GLY A 68 13.47 -10.79 -3.77
C GLY A 68 12.20 -9.95 -3.97
N PHE A 69 12.18 -8.94 -4.84
CA PHE A 69 10.94 -8.21 -5.16
C PHE A 69 10.41 -8.54 -6.54
N ARG A 70 9.10 -8.73 -6.64
CA ARG A 70 8.40 -9.06 -7.89
C ARG A 70 7.08 -8.30 -7.99
N LEU A 71 6.58 -8.10 -9.20
CA LEU A 71 5.20 -7.66 -9.41
C LEU A 71 4.30 -8.90 -9.45
N ALA A 72 3.34 -8.99 -8.53
CA ALA A 72 2.48 -10.17 -8.43
C ALA A 72 1.75 -10.49 -9.73
N CYS A 73 1.39 -9.48 -10.53
CA CYS A 73 0.73 -9.67 -11.83
C CYS A 73 1.67 -10.16 -12.96
N ARG A 74 2.99 -10.09 -12.77
CA ARG A 74 4.00 -10.51 -13.77
C ARG A 74 4.69 -11.81 -13.37
N ALA A 75 4.95 -12.02 -12.09
CA ALA A 75 5.54 -13.25 -11.58
C ALA A 75 4.56 -14.42 -11.70
N LYS A 76 4.98 -15.48 -12.38
CA LYS A 76 4.21 -16.71 -12.57
C LYS A 76 4.97 -17.90 -12.00
N PRO A 77 4.34 -18.81 -11.24
CA PRO A 77 4.96 -20.08 -10.87
C PRO A 77 5.34 -20.88 -12.13
N ALA A 78 6.59 -21.32 -12.22
CA ALA A 78 7.16 -22.01 -13.38
C ALA A 78 7.81 -23.37 -13.03
N GLY A 79 8.10 -23.63 -11.75
CA GLY A 79 8.59 -24.92 -11.28
C GLY A 79 7.54 -26.03 -11.33
N SER A 80 7.97 -27.30 -11.34
CA SER A 80 7.05 -28.45 -11.23
C SER A 80 6.80 -28.87 -9.78
N GLU A 81 7.78 -28.64 -8.91
CA GLU A 81 7.77 -29.03 -7.50
C GLU A 81 8.41 -27.94 -6.62
N GLY A 82 8.02 -27.88 -5.35
CA GLY A 82 8.60 -26.97 -4.36
C GLY A 82 7.61 -26.00 -3.75
N THR A 83 8.10 -24.93 -3.14
CA THR A 83 7.25 -23.93 -2.47
C THR A 83 7.77 -22.52 -2.74
N ILE A 84 6.89 -21.68 -3.29
CA ILE A 84 7.11 -20.24 -3.40
C ILE A 84 6.45 -19.59 -2.20
N LYS A 85 7.18 -18.74 -1.49
CA LYS A 85 6.64 -17.95 -0.37
C LYS A 85 6.80 -16.48 -0.68
N CYS A 86 5.71 -15.73 -0.60
CA CYS A 86 5.76 -14.28 -0.75
C CYS A 86 4.80 -13.55 0.19
N HIS A 87 5.04 -12.25 0.34
CA HIS A 87 4.24 -11.35 1.16
C HIS A 87 3.84 -10.12 0.37
N THR A 88 2.61 -9.66 0.57
CA THR A 88 2.25 -8.30 0.17
C THR A 88 2.86 -7.30 1.14
N LEU A 89 2.96 -6.04 0.73
CA LEU A 89 3.42 -4.95 1.59
C LEU A 89 2.40 -4.58 2.71
N ARG A 90 1.30 -5.32 2.83
CA ARG A 90 0.33 -5.20 3.93
C ARG A 90 0.52 -6.37 4.89
N ARG A 91 1.67 -6.40 5.59
CA ARG A 91 2.00 -7.47 6.55
C ARG A 91 1.19 -7.32 7.84
N GLY A 92 0.14 -8.12 8.00
CA GLY A 92 -0.64 -8.22 9.24
C GLY A 92 -1.30 -6.92 9.70
N GLY A 93 -2.06 -6.97 10.79
CA GLY A 93 -2.69 -5.77 11.37
C GLY A 93 -1.64 -4.92 12.09
N MET A 94 -1.01 -3.98 11.39
CA MET A 94 -0.18 -2.96 12.04
C MET A 94 -1.04 -2.15 13.01
N ARG A 95 -0.59 -2.06 14.26
CA ARG A 95 -1.24 -1.24 15.28
C ARG A 95 -0.69 0.16 15.16
N ILE A 96 -1.56 1.08 14.74
CA ILE A 96 -1.25 2.50 14.68
C ILE A 96 -1.77 3.12 15.97
N GLU A 97 -0.91 3.83 16.67
CA GLU A 97 -1.30 4.60 17.85
C GLU A 97 -2.33 5.66 17.43
N GLN A 98 -3.50 5.63 18.06
CA GLN A 98 -4.60 6.51 17.66
C GLN A 98 -4.54 7.84 18.40
N ASP A 99 -3.96 7.84 19.61
CA ASP A 99 -3.96 8.96 20.53
C ASP A 99 -2.56 9.56 20.69
N GLY A 100 -2.49 10.89 20.67
CA GLY A 100 -1.25 11.62 20.95
C GLY A 100 -1.09 11.89 22.44
N ASP A 101 0.09 11.61 22.99
CA ASP A 101 0.41 12.00 24.36
C ASP A 101 0.53 13.54 24.44
N ARG A 102 -0.12 14.17 25.43
CA ARG A 102 -0.13 15.63 25.70
C ARG A 102 -0.88 16.57 24.73
N LEU A 103 -1.70 16.09 23.80
CA LEU A 103 -2.60 17.00 23.03
C LEU A 103 -3.70 17.64 23.91
N GLN A 104 -3.99 17.01 25.04
CA GLN A 104 -4.92 17.41 26.08
C GLN A 104 -4.43 18.58 26.95
N ASP A 105 -3.16 18.98 26.81
CA ASP A 105 -2.59 20.14 27.52
C ASP A 105 -2.85 21.47 26.80
N ILE A 106 -3.52 21.46 25.63
CA ILE A 106 -3.92 22.67 24.90
C ILE A 106 -5.12 23.30 25.63
N PRO A 107 -5.00 24.53 26.16
CA PRO A 107 -6.12 25.18 26.86
C PRO A 107 -7.25 25.55 25.89
N GLY A 108 -8.44 25.01 26.12
CA GLY A 108 -9.66 25.39 25.39
C GLY A 108 -10.06 24.42 24.28
N PRO A 109 -11.24 24.59 23.68
CA PRO A 109 -11.69 23.75 22.57
C PRO A 109 -10.77 23.95 21.37
N LEU A 110 -10.26 22.87 20.80
CA LEU A 110 -9.46 22.91 19.58
C LEU A 110 -10.32 23.51 18.46
N ARG A 111 -9.98 24.71 17.99
CA ARG A 111 -10.65 25.31 16.84
C ARG A 111 -9.98 24.78 15.58
N LEU A 112 -10.73 24.02 14.80
CA LEU A 112 -10.27 23.59 13.47
C LEU A 112 -10.14 24.81 12.57
N ASP A 113 -9.02 24.88 11.86
CA ASP A 113 -8.71 25.91 10.87
C ASP A 113 -8.24 25.26 9.56
N PRO A 114 -9.08 24.44 8.90
CA PRO A 114 -8.69 23.83 7.64
C PRO A 114 -8.67 24.88 6.53
N ALA A 115 -7.70 24.78 5.62
CA ALA A 115 -7.67 25.60 4.40
C ALA A 115 -8.94 25.39 3.53
N VAL A 116 -9.52 24.18 3.57
CA VAL A 116 -10.74 23.84 2.84
C VAL A 116 -11.95 23.95 3.77
N THR A 117 -12.89 24.84 3.45
CA THR A 117 -14.09 25.13 4.27
C THR A 117 -15.37 25.15 3.45
N ARG A 118 -16.52 25.27 4.12
CA ARG A 118 -17.85 25.31 3.49
C ARG A 118 -18.59 26.62 3.80
N ASP A 119 -19.17 27.23 2.77
CA ASP A 119 -20.15 28.31 2.87
C ASP A 119 -21.40 27.94 2.04
N GLY A 120 -22.42 27.42 2.72
CA GLY A 120 -23.60 26.87 2.06
C GLY A 120 -23.26 25.71 1.11
N SER A 121 -23.58 25.85 -0.18
CA SER A 121 -23.25 24.86 -1.22
C SER A 121 -21.80 24.95 -1.70
N TRP A 122 -21.10 26.05 -1.41
CA TRP A 122 -19.75 26.30 -1.88
C TRP A 122 -18.70 25.66 -0.99
N VAL A 123 -17.72 25.03 -1.64
CA VAL A 123 -16.45 24.63 -1.04
C VAL A 123 -15.43 25.71 -1.35
N LEU A 124 -14.73 26.15 -0.31
CA LEU A 124 -13.75 27.23 -0.37
C LEU A 124 -12.36 26.65 -0.13
N LEU A 125 -11.35 27.22 -0.79
CA LEU A 125 -9.94 27.00 -0.48
C LEU A 125 -9.34 28.35 -0.06
N ASP A 126 -8.84 28.43 1.16
CA ASP A 126 -8.30 29.65 1.77
C ASP A 126 -9.28 30.84 1.71
N GLY A 127 -10.59 30.55 1.76
CA GLY A 127 -11.66 31.55 1.68
C GLY A 127 -12.16 31.85 0.25
N ASP A 128 -11.47 31.38 -0.78
CA ASP A 128 -11.88 31.58 -2.17
C ASP A 128 -12.81 30.45 -2.64
N ARG A 129 -13.91 30.80 -3.32
CA ARG A 129 -14.86 29.82 -3.85
C ARG A 129 -14.20 28.95 -4.92
N LEU A 130 -14.08 27.66 -4.62
CA LEU A 130 -13.48 26.68 -5.52
C LEU A 130 -14.55 26.00 -6.38
N VAL A 131 -15.58 25.44 -5.75
CA VAL A 131 -16.61 24.64 -6.43
C VAL A 131 -17.89 24.55 -5.61
N GLU A 132 -19.04 24.43 -6.27
CA GLU A 132 -20.27 23.97 -5.61
C GLU A 132 -20.29 22.45 -5.58
N ALA A 133 -20.23 21.89 -4.39
CA ALA A 133 -20.23 20.44 -4.20
C ALA A 133 -21.10 20.05 -3.00
N PRO A 134 -22.14 19.23 -3.22
CA PRO A 134 -22.87 18.61 -2.12
C PRO A 134 -22.04 17.45 -1.56
N GLY A 135 -21.98 17.32 -0.23
CA GLY A 135 -21.35 16.19 0.45
C GLY A 135 -20.34 16.58 1.52
N PRO A 136 -19.83 15.60 2.28
CA PRO A 136 -18.89 15.85 3.37
C PRO A 136 -17.52 16.33 2.86
N LEU A 137 -16.91 17.26 3.57
CA LEU A 137 -15.52 17.67 3.32
C LEU A 137 -14.56 16.69 4.01
N HIS A 138 -13.81 15.94 3.21
CA HIS A 138 -12.79 15.03 3.72
C HIS A 138 -11.38 15.49 3.35
N GLY A 139 -10.43 15.22 4.24
CA GLY A 139 -8.99 15.36 4.03
C GLY A 139 -8.24 14.06 4.33
N LEU A 140 -6.99 13.99 3.90
CA LEU A 140 -6.08 12.91 4.22
C LEU A 140 -4.93 13.44 5.06
N ALA A 141 -4.70 12.83 6.23
CA ALA A 141 -3.45 12.99 6.96
C ALA A 141 -2.55 11.79 6.64
N VAL A 142 -1.39 12.05 6.05
CA VAL A 142 -0.46 11.02 5.57
C VAL A 142 0.88 11.16 6.26
N ASP A 143 1.28 10.11 6.99
CA ASP A 143 2.62 9.96 7.55
C ASP A 143 3.42 8.97 6.68
N VAL A 144 4.51 9.45 6.10
CA VAL A 144 5.37 8.67 5.19
C VAL A 144 6.70 8.40 5.88
N GLY A 145 6.73 7.36 6.70
CA GLY A 145 7.96 6.83 7.27
C GLY A 145 8.79 6.03 6.27
N THR A 146 10.05 5.77 6.60
CA THR A 146 10.93 4.90 5.79
C THR A 146 10.39 3.48 5.73
N THR A 147 9.83 2.97 6.84
CA THR A 147 9.34 1.59 6.94
C THR A 147 7.83 1.50 6.72
N THR A 148 7.07 2.49 7.19
CA THR A 148 5.61 2.43 7.23
C THR A 148 5.02 3.70 6.66
N VAL A 149 3.95 3.54 5.88
CA VAL A 149 3.07 4.65 5.47
C VAL A 149 1.74 4.50 6.19
N VAL A 150 1.26 5.57 6.80
CA VAL A 150 -0.04 5.64 7.49
C VAL A 150 -0.88 6.72 6.83
N VAL A 151 -2.14 6.40 6.58
CA VAL A 151 -3.13 7.31 5.98
C VAL A 151 -4.35 7.35 6.89
N ARG A 152 -4.77 8.54 7.31
CA ARG A 152 -6.03 8.78 8.02
C ARG A 152 -6.97 9.59 7.13
N LEU A 153 -8.20 9.12 6.98
CA LEU A 153 -9.29 9.90 6.40
C LEU A 153 -9.92 10.75 7.50
N VAL A 154 -9.94 12.07 7.31
CA VAL A 154 -10.40 13.04 8.31
C VAL A 154 -11.59 13.81 7.75
N ASP A 155 -12.65 13.95 8.53
CA ASP A 155 -13.74 14.87 8.26
C ASP A 155 -13.29 16.29 8.64
N LEU A 156 -13.21 17.20 7.67
CA LEU A 156 -12.63 18.53 7.87
C LEU A 156 -13.57 19.49 8.62
N GLU A 157 -14.87 19.18 8.66
CA GLU A 157 -15.86 20.01 9.36
C GLU A 157 -15.91 19.68 10.85
N THR A 158 -15.67 18.41 11.21
CA THR A 158 -15.76 17.91 12.60
C THR A 158 -14.43 17.54 13.22
N GLY A 159 -13.40 17.28 12.41
CA GLY A 159 -12.09 16.76 12.84
C GLY A 159 -12.10 15.25 13.10
N GLU A 160 -13.22 14.55 12.88
CA GLU A 160 -13.36 13.12 13.14
C GLU A 160 -12.49 12.29 12.19
N ILE A 161 -11.75 11.30 12.72
CA ILE A 161 -11.05 10.31 11.90
C ILE A 161 -12.05 9.24 11.47
N ARG A 162 -12.33 9.16 10.17
CA ARG A 162 -13.28 8.21 9.57
C ARG A 162 -12.70 6.83 9.32
N GLU A 163 -11.43 6.76 8.92
CA GLU A 163 -10.77 5.51 8.56
C GLU A 163 -9.25 5.65 8.73
N VAL A 164 -8.57 4.56 9.11
CA VAL A 164 -7.10 4.49 9.21
C VAL A 164 -6.59 3.29 8.45
N GLN A 165 -5.63 3.52 7.55
CA GLN A 165 -4.97 2.49 6.77
C GLN A 165 -3.46 2.61 6.92
N SER A 166 -2.75 1.49 6.95
CA SER A 166 -1.29 1.47 6.96
C SER A 166 -0.73 0.33 6.10
N PHE A 167 0.46 0.53 5.57
CA PHE A 167 1.20 -0.45 4.78
C PHE A 167 2.71 -0.21 4.88
N GLU A 168 3.52 -1.24 4.63
CA GLU A 168 4.97 -1.09 4.51
C GLU A 168 5.28 -0.16 3.34
N ASN A 169 6.22 0.76 3.53
CA ASN A 169 6.61 1.71 2.50
C ASN A 169 7.15 0.94 1.28
N PRO A 170 6.48 1.06 0.11
CA PRO A 170 6.87 0.34 -1.09
C PRO A 170 8.29 0.65 -1.53
N GLN A 171 8.85 1.81 -1.18
CA GLN A 171 10.25 2.15 -1.46
C GLN A 171 11.27 1.24 -0.78
N ARG A 172 10.86 0.27 0.06
CA ARG A 172 11.77 -0.76 0.59
C ARG A 172 12.48 -1.55 -0.50
N PHE A 173 11.87 -1.75 -1.67
CA PHE A 173 12.57 -2.39 -2.80
C PHE A 173 13.82 -1.59 -3.24
N ALA A 174 13.81 -0.26 -3.06
CA ALA A 174 14.91 0.62 -3.43
C ALA A 174 15.93 0.80 -2.31
N GLY A 175 15.64 0.36 -1.08
CA GLY A 175 16.56 0.44 0.06
C GLY A 175 15.86 0.34 1.41
N SER A 176 16.57 -0.20 2.41
CA SER A 176 16.10 -0.35 3.80
C SER A 176 16.00 0.97 4.56
N ASP A 177 16.83 1.94 4.19
CA ASP A 177 16.91 3.26 4.81
C ASP A 177 17.02 4.36 3.75
N VAL A 178 17.02 5.62 4.19
CA VAL A 178 17.07 6.80 3.32
C VAL A 178 18.34 6.82 2.47
N MET A 179 19.50 6.49 3.04
CA MET A 179 20.78 6.56 2.33
C MET A 179 20.82 5.52 1.22
N ALA A 180 20.39 4.28 1.51
CA ALA A 180 20.31 3.22 0.50
C ALA A 180 19.37 3.57 -0.67
N ARG A 181 18.31 4.36 -0.41
CA ARG A 181 17.36 4.81 -1.45
C ARG A 181 17.90 5.96 -2.29
N ILE A 182 18.63 6.90 -1.70
CA ILE A 182 19.26 7.99 -2.46
C ILE A 182 20.23 7.44 -3.50
N HIS A 183 21.01 6.42 -3.16
CA HIS A 183 21.98 5.79 -4.06
C HIS A 183 21.35 4.84 -5.11
N TYR A 184 20.05 4.58 -5.05
CA TYR A 184 19.39 3.66 -5.98
C TYR A 184 19.08 4.30 -7.33
N ASP A 185 18.86 5.61 -7.37
CA ASP A 185 18.57 6.38 -8.59
C ASP A 185 19.83 7.05 -9.22
N THR A 186 21.02 6.78 -8.67
CA THR A 186 22.33 7.22 -9.22
C THR A 186 23.12 6.05 -9.74
#